data_AF-A0A349D9U0-F1
#
_entry.id   AF-A0A349D9U0-F1
#
_cell.length_a   1.000
_cell.length_b   1.000
_cell.length_c   1.000
_cell.angle_alpha   90.00
_cell.angle_beta   90.00
_cell.angle_gamma   90.00
#
_symmetry.space_group_name_H-M   'P 1'
#
loop_
_entity.id
_entity.type
_entity.pdbx_description
1 polymer ?
#
loop_
_entity_poly.entity_id
_entity_poly.type
_entity_poly.pdbx_seq_one_letter_code
_entity_poly.pdbx_strand_id
1 'polypeptide(L)'
;MEQLRIQRKDIYEIQVNDNGDTIVFQLGDLELPFKLDKAFNDVNKIQNDLKSRLIIIDKQKDGKGKNDLMSRNQRDKLNAWKNAYSKMRAAMDGFLGEGGCQKIFGESNYLEMFDDLFDELDRPQADGKSHLEKMKLSDEAIVKRIEDKYKSAKNKQVI
;
A
#
# COMPACT_ATOMS: atom_id res chain seq x y z
N MET A 1 33.89 9.41 -11.82
CA MET A 1 32.49 9.87 -11.79
C MET A 1 32.21 10.37 -10.40
N GLU A 2 31.79 11.63 -10.26
CA GLU A 2 31.39 12.18 -8.98
C GLU A 2 29.94 11.78 -8.66
N GLN A 3 29.64 11.52 -7.38
CA GLN A 3 28.32 11.11 -6.92
C GLN A 3 27.75 12.16 -5.97
N LEU A 4 26.54 12.66 -6.26
CA LEU A 4 25.77 13.49 -5.34
C LEU A 4 25.09 12.60 -4.30
N ARG A 5 25.40 12.79 -3.01
CA ARG A 5 24.79 12.06 -1.90
C ARG A 5 23.94 13.00 -1.06
N ILE A 6 22.62 12.81 -1.10
CA ILE A 6 21.67 13.56 -0.28
C ILE A 6 21.45 12.80 1.03
N GLN A 7 21.82 13.41 2.17
CA GLN A 7 21.40 12.91 3.47
C GLN A 7 19.92 13.20 3.68
N ARG A 8 19.09 12.17 3.56
CA ARG A 8 17.66 12.26 3.85
C ARG A 8 17.47 12.20 5.37
N LYS A 9 16.69 13.16 5.90
CA LYS A 9 16.23 13.16 7.29
C LYS A 9 14.77 12.69 7.32
N ASP A 10 14.32 12.21 8.47
CA ASP A 10 12.93 11.79 8.69
C ASP A 10 12.48 10.62 7.79
N ILE A 11 13.36 9.64 7.60
CA ILE A 11 13.01 8.36 6.96
C ILE A 11 12.46 7.41 8.02
N TYR A 12 11.36 6.75 7.70
CA TYR A 12 10.89 5.55 8.39
C TYR A 12 11.02 4.35 7.46
N GLU A 13 11.87 3.41 7.84
CA GLU A 13 12.20 2.23 7.05
C GLU A 13 11.71 0.97 7.77
N ILE A 14 11.06 0.08 7.02
CA ILE A 14 10.53 -1.19 7.52
C ILE A 14 11.11 -2.30 6.67
N GLN A 15 11.76 -3.28 7.30
CA GLN A 15 12.11 -4.54 6.66
C GLN A 15 10.86 -5.40 6.53
N VAL A 16 10.56 -5.85 5.32
CA VAL A 16 9.27 -6.52 5.00
C VAL A 16 9.40 -8.02 4.77
N ASN A 17 10.63 -8.55 4.77
CA ASN A 17 10.89 -9.98 4.63
C ASN A 17 12.28 -10.38 5.15
N ASP A 18 12.53 -11.68 5.23
CA ASP A 18 13.79 -12.26 5.71
C ASP A 18 14.97 -12.05 4.74
N ASN A 19 14.71 -11.67 3.49
CA ASN A 19 15.75 -11.37 2.50
C ASN A 19 16.37 -9.98 2.70
N GLY A 20 15.83 -9.18 3.62
CA GLY A 20 16.31 -7.83 3.90
C GLY A 20 15.70 -6.75 2.99
N ASP A 21 14.64 -7.05 2.24
CA ASP A 21 13.96 -6.00 1.47
C ASP A 21 13.28 -5.02 2.41
N THR A 22 13.28 -3.74 2.01
CA THR A 22 12.68 -2.67 2.80
C THR A 22 11.70 -1.82 1.98
N ILE A 23 10.68 -1.33 2.69
CA ILE A 23 9.84 -0.21 2.25
C ILE A 23 10.21 1.03 3.06
N VAL A 24 10.14 2.20 2.41
CA VAL A 24 10.71 3.44 2.94
C VAL A 24 9.69 4.55 2.81
N PHE A 25 9.35 5.17 3.94
CA PHE A 25 8.45 6.30 4.00
C PHE A 25 9.24 7.56 4.35
N GLN A 26 9.10 8.59 3.52
CA GLN A 26 9.63 9.91 3.82
C GLN A 26 8.61 10.65 4.69
N LEU A 27 8.83 10.72 6.00
CA LEU A 27 7.86 11.36 6.91
C LEU A 27 7.75 12.87 6.67
N GLY A 28 8.74 13.49 6.04
CA GLY A 28 8.64 14.88 5.58
C GLY A 28 7.79 15.10 4.31
N ASP A 29 7.30 14.03 3.68
CA ASP A 29 6.44 14.10 2.50
C ASP A 29 5.02 14.51 2.91
N LEU A 30 4.61 15.71 2.50
CA LEU A 30 3.27 16.23 2.76
C LEU A 30 2.19 15.47 2.00
N GLU A 31 2.55 14.71 0.97
CA GLU A 31 1.63 13.88 0.21
C GLU A 31 1.37 12.52 0.84
N LEU A 32 2.17 12.11 1.82
CA LEU A 32 2.09 10.76 2.39
C LEU A 32 0.68 10.36 2.91
N PRO A 33 -0.05 11.24 3.61
CA PRO A 33 -1.42 10.94 4.04
C PRO A 33 -2.39 10.83 2.86
N PHE A 34 -2.25 11.70 1.86
CA PHE A 34 -3.07 11.66 0.65
C PHE A 34 -2.79 10.41 -0.19
N LYS A 35 -1.54 9.92 -0.20
CA LYS A 35 -1.18 8.65 -0.85
C LYS A 35 -1.86 7.46 -0.17
N LEU A 36 -1.90 7.45 1.16
CA LEU A 36 -2.62 6.43 1.92
C LEU A 36 -4.13 6.47 1.63
N ASP A 37 -4.75 7.65 1.76
CA ASP A 37 -6.19 7.83 1.49
C ASP A 37 -6.55 7.44 0.05
N LYS A 38 -5.75 7.87 -0.92
CA LYS A 38 -5.93 7.50 -2.32
C LYS A 38 -5.83 5.99 -2.53
N ALA A 39 -4.85 5.33 -1.92
CA ALA A 39 -4.69 3.87 -2.03
C ALA A 39 -5.94 3.15 -1.48
N PHE A 40 -6.45 3.55 -0.31
CA PHE A 40 -7.68 3.00 0.25
C PHE A 40 -8.90 3.21 -0.66
N ASN A 41 -9.09 4.43 -1.16
CA ASN A 41 -10.21 4.76 -2.04
C ASN A 41 -10.16 3.99 -3.37
N ASP A 42 -8.98 3.86 -3.96
CA ASP A 42 -8.79 3.09 -5.19
C ASP A 42 -9.04 1.59 -4.95
N VAL A 43 -8.53 1.02 -3.86
CA VAL A 43 -8.78 -0.39 -3.50
C VAL A 43 -10.28 -0.65 -3.30
N ASN A 44 -10.97 0.21 -2.55
CA ASN A 44 -12.42 0.11 -2.33
C ASN A 44 -13.20 0.16 -3.66
N LYS A 45 -12.81 1.06 -4.57
CA LYS A 45 -13.42 1.13 -5.91
C LYS A 45 -13.20 -0.16 -6.70
N ILE A 46 -11.97 -0.69 -6.70
CA ILE A 46 -11.65 -1.94 -7.40
C ILE A 46 -12.44 -3.13 -6.82
N GLN A 47 -12.59 -3.21 -5.49
CA GLN A 47 -13.40 -4.23 -4.84
C GLN A 47 -14.88 -4.15 -5.25
N ASN A 48 -15.44 -2.95 -5.33
CA ASN A 48 -16.83 -2.74 -5.77
C ASN A 48 -17.03 -3.11 -7.25
N ASP A 49 -16.07 -2.75 -8.11
CA ASP A 49 -16.07 -3.11 -9.53
C ASP A 49 -15.98 -4.64 -9.70
N LEU A 50 -15.11 -5.30 -8.93
CA LEU A 50 -14.99 -6.76 -8.90
C LEU A 50 -16.31 -7.41 -8.48
N LYS A 51 -16.93 -6.96 -7.39
CA LYS A 51 -18.22 -7.50 -6.92
C LYS A 51 -19.28 -7.40 -8.00
N SER A 52 -19.38 -6.25 -8.66
CA SER A 52 -20.31 -6.03 -9.78
C SER A 52 -20.01 -6.97 -10.95
N ARG A 53 -18.73 -7.15 -11.30
CA ARG A 53 -18.30 -8.06 -12.37
C ARG A 53 -18.64 -9.52 -12.06
N LEU A 54 -18.44 -9.97 -10.84
CA LEU A 54 -18.78 -11.34 -10.41
C LEU A 54 -20.29 -11.60 -10.54
N ILE A 55 -21.13 -10.65 -10.11
CA ILE A 55 -22.60 -10.74 -10.27
C ILE A 55 -22.99 -10.85 -11.75
N ILE A 56 -22.34 -10.09 -12.63
CA ILE A 56 -22.60 -10.18 -14.08
C ILE A 56 -22.22 -11.56 -14.62
N ILE A 57 -21.07 -12.10 -14.23
CA ILE A 57 -20.62 -13.44 -14.65
C ILE A 57 -21.62 -14.50 -14.19
N ASP A 58 -22.13 -14.40 -12.96
CA ASP A 58 -23.12 -15.36 -12.43
C ASP A 58 -24.45 -15.37 -13.17
N LYS A 59 -24.82 -14.26 -13.82
CA LYS A 59 -26.03 -14.17 -14.65
C LYS A 59 -25.83 -14.74 -16.05
N GLN A 60 -24.60 -14.97 -16.49
CA GLN A 60 -24.32 -15.52 -17.82
C GLN A 60 -24.53 -17.04 -17.82
N LYS A 61 -25.06 -17.55 -18.95
CA LYS A 61 -25.20 -19.00 -19.15
C LYS A 61 -23.85 -19.68 -18.97
N ASP A 62 -23.72 -20.60 -18.02
CA ASP A 62 -22.47 -21.32 -17.81
C ASP A 62 -22.34 -22.53 -18.77
N GLY A 63 -21.11 -23.01 -18.93
CA GLY A 63 -20.81 -24.22 -19.68
C GLY A 63 -19.40 -24.71 -19.38
N LYS A 64 -19.23 -26.04 -19.37
CA LYS A 64 -17.94 -26.70 -19.18
C LYS A 64 -17.74 -27.71 -20.31
N GLY A 65 -16.63 -27.59 -21.05
CA GLY A 65 -16.27 -28.58 -22.06
C GLY A 65 -15.88 -29.92 -21.45
N LYS A 66 -16.02 -31.01 -22.21
CA LYS A 66 -15.77 -32.39 -21.73
C LYS A 66 -14.37 -32.59 -21.14
N ASN A 67 -13.38 -31.84 -21.62
CA ASN A 67 -11.98 -31.92 -21.19
C ASN A 67 -11.50 -30.65 -20.46
N ASP A 68 -12.38 -29.71 -20.14
CA ASP A 68 -11.99 -28.50 -19.41
C ASP A 68 -11.87 -28.79 -17.91
N LEU A 69 -10.86 -28.21 -17.27
CA LEU A 69 -10.68 -28.33 -15.81
C LEU A 69 -11.79 -27.58 -15.03
N MET A 70 -12.26 -26.47 -15.58
CA MET A 70 -13.22 -25.55 -14.96
C MET A 70 -14.24 -25.04 -15.98
N SER A 71 -15.42 -24.60 -15.52
CA SER A 71 -16.42 -23.98 -16.40
C SER A 71 -15.95 -22.62 -16.92
N ARG A 72 -16.63 -22.11 -17.95
CA ARG A 72 -16.37 -20.76 -18.47
C ARG A 72 -16.54 -19.72 -17.36
N ASN A 73 -17.63 -19.77 -16.59
CA ASN A 73 -17.86 -18.79 -15.54
C ASN A 73 -16.80 -18.89 -14.43
N GLN A 74 -16.36 -20.10 -14.07
CA GLN A 74 -15.26 -20.28 -13.11
C GLN A 74 -13.96 -19.62 -13.60
N ARG A 75 -13.59 -19.85 -14.86
CA ARG A 75 -12.42 -19.22 -15.48
C ARG A 75 -12.53 -17.70 -15.50
N ASP A 76 -13.69 -17.17 -15.85
CA ASP A 76 -13.94 -15.73 -15.92
C ASP A 76 -13.89 -15.07 -14.53
N LYS A 77 -14.40 -15.74 -13.49
CA LYS A 77 -14.28 -15.27 -12.11
C LYS A 77 -12.82 -15.20 -11.66
N LEU A 78 -12.03 -16.25 -11.93
CA LEU A 78 -10.60 -16.27 -11.59
C LEU A 78 -9.83 -15.17 -12.32
N ASN A 79 -10.15 -14.94 -13.60
CA ASN A 79 -9.56 -13.83 -14.37
C ASN A 79 -9.96 -12.46 -13.81
N ALA A 80 -11.21 -12.30 -13.36
CA ALA A 80 -11.66 -11.06 -12.71
C ALA A 80 -10.90 -10.79 -11.41
N TRP A 81 -10.74 -11.81 -10.56
CA TRP A 81 -9.92 -11.73 -9.35
C TRP A 81 -8.46 -11.39 -9.65
N LYS A 82 -7.83 -12.09 -10.60
CA LYS A 82 -6.44 -11.82 -11.01
C LYS A 82 -6.26 -10.37 -11.47
N ASN A 83 -7.20 -9.85 -12.26
CA ASN A 83 -7.17 -8.46 -12.71
C ASN A 83 -7.35 -7.47 -11.55
N ALA A 84 -8.27 -7.76 -10.63
CA ALA A 84 -8.51 -6.94 -9.47
C ALA A 84 -7.28 -6.86 -8.57
N TYR A 85 -6.63 -7.98 -8.25
CA TYR A 85 -5.39 -8.00 -7.47
C TYR A 85 -4.26 -7.19 -8.12
N SER A 86 -4.07 -7.33 -9.43
CA SER A 86 -3.07 -6.54 -10.14
C SER A 86 -3.32 -5.03 -10.00
N LYS A 87 -4.57 -4.58 -10.06
CA LYS A 87 -4.93 -3.18 -9.86
C LYS A 87 -4.78 -2.74 -8.40
N MET A 88 -5.18 -3.58 -7.44
CA MET A 88 -5.04 -3.26 -6.01
C MET A 88 -3.57 -3.13 -5.62
N ARG A 89 -2.71 -4.03 -6.12
CA ARG A 89 -1.25 -3.91 -5.94
C ARG A 89 -0.72 -2.58 -6.47
N ALA A 90 -1.11 -2.19 -7.68
CA ALA A 90 -0.70 -0.91 -8.24
C ALA A 90 -1.20 0.30 -7.43
N ALA A 91 -2.43 0.23 -6.89
CA ALA A 91 -2.95 1.27 -6.00
C ALA A 91 -2.16 1.36 -4.69
N MET A 92 -1.86 0.21 -4.08
CA MET A 92 -1.11 0.12 -2.82
C MET A 92 0.36 0.50 -2.97
N ASP A 93 1.00 0.20 -4.11
CA ASP A 93 2.36 0.69 -4.42
C ASP A 93 2.43 2.22 -4.48
N GLY A 94 1.32 2.90 -4.76
CA GLY A 94 1.23 4.35 -4.67
C GLY A 94 1.49 4.90 -3.25
N PHE A 95 1.21 4.09 -2.22
CA PHE A 95 1.50 4.41 -0.82
C PHE A 95 2.80 3.76 -0.33
N LEU A 96 2.99 2.46 -0.60
CA LEU A 96 4.12 1.67 -0.12
C LEU A 96 5.44 1.99 -0.83
N GLY A 97 5.38 2.73 -1.93
CA GLY A 97 6.47 2.96 -2.86
C GLY A 97 6.45 1.94 -4.01
N GLU A 98 7.09 2.32 -5.11
CA GLU A 98 7.16 1.49 -6.33
C GLU A 98 7.70 0.09 -6.01
N GLY A 99 6.94 -0.96 -6.36
CA GLY A 99 7.27 -2.34 -6.09
C GLY A 99 7.12 -2.77 -4.63
N GLY A 100 6.49 -1.96 -3.78
CA GLY A 100 6.25 -2.27 -2.36
C GLY A 100 5.51 -3.59 -2.16
N CYS A 101 4.40 -3.80 -2.89
CA CYS A 101 3.66 -5.06 -2.86
C CYS A 101 4.52 -6.25 -3.29
N GLN A 102 5.40 -6.06 -4.27
CA GLN A 102 6.28 -7.13 -4.73
C GLN A 102 7.27 -7.55 -3.64
N LYS A 103 7.83 -6.59 -2.90
CA LYS A 103 8.73 -6.88 -1.78
C LYS A 103 8.02 -7.58 -0.62
N ILE A 104 6.79 -7.17 -0.32
CA ILE A 104 6.01 -7.71 0.81
C ILE A 104 5.46 -9.11 0.47
N PHE A 105 4.82 -9.26 -0.69
CA PHE A 105 4.01 -10.44 -1.00
C PHE A 105 4.66 -11.36 -2.05
N GLY A 106 5.76 -10.93 -2.67
CA GLY A 106 6.31 -11.59 -3.85
C GLY A 106 5.28 -11.69 -4.98
N GLU A 107 5.35 -12.78 -5.74
CA GLU A 107 4.49 -13.07 -6.90
C GLU A 107 3.06 -13.52 -6.52
N SER A 108 2.80 -13.79 -5.24
CA SER A 108 1.57 -14.48 -4.81
C SER A 108 0.47 -13.50 -4.40
N ASN A 109 -0.76 -13.76 -4.85
CA ASN A 109 -1.94 -13.09 -4.32
C ASN A 109 -2.76 -14.09 -3.51
N TYR A 110 -3.29 -13.64 -2.37
CA TYR A 110 -4.19 -14.43 -1.55
C TYR A 110 -5.29 -13.53 -0.97
N LEU A 111 -6.36 -14.14 -0.46
CA LEU A 111 -7.63 -13.45 -0.21
C LEU A 111 -7.50 -12.26 0.73
N GLU A 112 -6.78 -12.44 1.83
CA GLU A 112 -6.70 -11.52 2.96
C GLU A 112 -5.39 -10.70 2.95
N MET A 113 -4.65 -10.68 1.84
CA MET A 113 -3.30 -10.13 1.80
C MET A 113 -3.16 -8.67 2.22
N PHE A 114 -4.16 -7.84 1.91
CA PHE A 114 -4.13 -6.43 2.33
C PHE A 114 -4.65 -6.23 3.75
N ASP A 115 -5.58 -7.09 4.21
CA ASP A 115 -6.04 -7.07 5.59
C ASP A 115 -4.88 -7.46 6.52
N ASP A 116 -4.17 -8.55 6.22
CA ASP A 116 -2.95 -8.96 6.93
C ASP A 116 -1.89 -7.86 6.98
N LEU A 117 -1.68 -7.16 5.85
CA LEU A 117 -0.72 -6.06 5.78
C LEU A 117 -1.13 -4.91 6.71
N PHE A 118 -2.40 -4.52 6.69
CA PHE A 118 -2.86 -3.41 7.54
C PHE A 118 -2.91 -3.79 9.00
N ASP A 119 -3.29 -5.03 9.34
CA ASP A 119 -3.21 -5.56 10.68
C ASP A 119 -1.77 -5.52 11.20
N GLU A 120 -0.78 -5.87 10.37
CA GLU A 120 0.62 -5.80 10.76
C GLU A 120 1.16 -4.37 10.87
N LEU A 121 0.73 -3.48 9.97
CA LEU A 121 1.07 -2.05 10.05
C LEU A 121 0.46 -1.37 11.28
N ASP A 122 -0.71 -1.82 11.73
CA ASP A 122 -1.40 -1.30 12.91
C ASP A 122 -1.06 -2.04 14.22
N ARG A 123 -0.38 -3.19 14.13
CA ARG A 123 0.08 -3.94 15.31
C ARG A 123 1.06 -3.11 16.15
N PRO A 124 0.84 -2.98 17.48
CA PRO A 124 1.80 -2.36 18.38
C PRO A 124 3.15 -3.09 18.36
N GLN A 125 4.23 -2.32 18.24
CA GLN A 125 5.59 -2.83 18.26
C GLN A 125 6.15 -2.85 19.69
N ALA A 126 7.43 -3.22 19.87
CA ALA A 126 8.07 -3.33 21.19
C ALA A 126 8.02 -2.04 22.03
N ASP A 127 7.92 -0.87 21.40
CA ASP A 127 7.78 0.45 22.04
C ASP A 127 6.32 0.88 22.25
N GLY A 128 5.37 -0.04 22.03
CA GLY A 128 3.94 0.17 22.23
C GLY A 128 3.25 0.95 21.12
N LYS A 129 3.94 1.28 20.02
CA LYS A 129 3.37 2.05 18.89
C LYS A 129 3.36 1.25 17.60
N SER A 130 2.31 1.38 16.81
CA SER A 130 2.22 0.77 15.48
C SER A 130 3.10 1.48 14.43
N HIS A 131 3.27 0.87 13.26
CA HIS A 131 3.96 1.53 12.15
C HIS A 131 3.18 2.76 11.68
N LEU A 132 1.85 2.70 11.62
CA LEU A 132 1.00 3.83 11.23
C LEU A 132 1.09 4.99 12.23
N GLU A 133 1.09 4.70 13.54
CA GLU A 133 1.27 5.72 14.58
C GLU A 133 2.66 6.39 14.49
N LYS A 134 3.70 5.61 14.17
CA LYS A 134 5.07 6.13 13.99
C LYS A 134 5.20 7.04 12.78
N MET A 135 4.42 6.79 11.72
CA MET A 135 4.37 7.67 10.55
C MET A 135 3.71 9.03 10.89
N LYS A 136 2.80 9.04 11.87
CA LYS A 136 2.04 10.22 12.32
C LYS A 136 1.33 10.92 11.16
N LEU A 137 0.43 10.18 10.50
CA LEU A 137 -0.27 10.62 9.29
C LEU A 137 -1.48 11.53 9.56
N SER A 138 -1.75 11.91 10.83
CA SER A 138 -2.87 12.81 11.15
C SER A 138 -2.58 14.26 10.79
N ASP A 139 -3.63 15.01 10.46
CA ASP A 139 -3.55 16.44 10.12
C ASP A 139 -2.82 17.25 11.20
N GLU A 140 -3.11 17.01 12.49
CA GLU A 140 -2.44 17.71 13.59
C GLU A 140 -0.94 17.41 13.65
N ALA A 141 -0.56 16.16 13.38
CA ALA A 141 0.83 15.77 13.39
C ALA A 141 1.62 16.38 12.22
N ILE A 142 0.99 16.50 11.05
CA ILE A 142 1.58 17.14 9.88
C ILE A 142 1.73 18.64 10.10
N VAL A 143 0.67 19.32 10.57
CA VAL A 143 0.71 20.75 10.90
C VAL A 143 1.80 21.02 11.94
N LYS A 144 1.86 20.23 13.01
CA LYS A 144 2.91 20.34 14.03
C LYS A 144 4.32 20.13 13.45
N ARG A 145 4.51 19.15 12.56
CA ARG A 145 5.80 18.89 11.90
C ARG A 145 6.23 20.07 11.01
N ILE A 146 5.29 20.67 10.28
CA ILE A 146 5.53 21.90 9.51
C ILE A 146 5.94 23.03 10.45
N GLU A 147 5.16 23.28 11.51
CA GLU A 147 5.46 24.31 12.50
C GLU A 147 6.83 24.12 13.14
N ASP A 148 7.16 22.91 13.59
CA ASP A 148 8.44 22.61 14.23
C ASP A 148 9.61 22.82 13.27
N LYS A 149 9.46 22.43 11.99
CA LYS A 149 10.48 22.66 10.95
C LYS A 149 10.74 24.16 10.74
N TYR A 150 9.70 24.98 10.65
CA TYR A 150 9.84 26.42 10.42
C TYR A 150 10.15 27.23 11.69
N LYS A 151 9.76 26.76 12.88
CA LYS A 151 10.23 27.29 14.18
C LYS A 151 11.72 27.05 14.36
N SER A 152 12.20 25.84 14.01
CA SER A 152 13.63 25.50 14.04
C SER A 152 14.45 26.30 13.02
N ALA A 153 13.85 26.69 11.88
CA ALA A 153 14.48 27.55 10.89
C ALA A 153 14.63 29.01 11.37
N LYS A 154 13.65 29.54 12.12
CA LYS A 154 13.78 30.87 12.76
C LYS A 154 14.91 30.93 13.79
N ASN A 155 15.20 29.83 14.47
CA ASN A 155 16.30 29.76 15.44
C ASN A 155 17.69 29.53 14.81
N LYS A 156 17.79 29.39 13.47
CA LYS A 156 19.07 29.23 12.76
C LYS A 156 19.66 30.52 12.18
N GLN A 157 19.06 31.68 12.47
CA GLN A 157 19.77 32.95 12.35
C GLN A 157 20.48 33.27 13.67
N VAL A 158 21.66 32.70 13.88
CA VAL A 158 22.67 33.26 14.80
C VAL A 158 24.05 33.07 14.15
N ILE A 159 24.52 34.19 13.57
CA ILE A 159 25.89 34.56 13.14
C ILE A 159 26.51 33.72 12.02
#